data_AF-A0A4R4TII8-F1
#
_entry.id   AF-A0A4R4TII8-F1
#
_cell.length_a   1.000
_cell.length_b   1.000
_cell.length_c   1.000
_cell.angle_alpha   90.00
_cell.angle_beta   90.00
_cell.angle_gamma   90.00
#
_symmetry.space_group_name_H-M   'P 1'
#
loop_
_entity.id
_entity.type
_entity.pdbx_description
1 polymer ?
#
loop_
_entity_poly.entity_id
_entity_poly.type
_entity_poly.pdbx_seq_one_letter_code
_entity_poly.pdbx_strand_id
1 'polypeptide(L)'
;GSLLHWTRKMIEIRQRHPVFGVGSYVELSASNPSVLAFTREITEEESPWGEMDAVLCISNLSRFPQPVELDLRRFEGYSPVECMGGVQFPAIGELPYLMTLPGHGFFWFQLLPPDDGDPVAGPLPDAAAGTPPGTAAGTIPGAVAGTAPGSGKAV
;
A
#
# COMPACT_ATOMS: atom_id res chain seq x y z
N GLY A 1 23.32 7.22 -9.97
CA GLY A 1 23.67 8.08 -8.83
C GLY A 1 24.51 7.28 -7.86
N SER A 2 25.52 7.88 -7.22
CA SER A 2 26.33 7.21 -6.19
C SER A 2 25.66 7.31 -4.81
N LEU A 3 26.13 6.52 -3.84
CA LEU A 3 25.66 6.59 -2.45
C LEU A 3 25.74 8.01 -1.88
N LEU A 4 26.82 8.74 -2.19
CA LEU A 4 26.99 10.13 -1.73
C LEU A 4 25.86 11.05 -2.23
N HIS A 5 25.46 10.92 -3.50
CA HIS A 5 24.36 11.73 -4.05
C HIS A 5 23.03 11.34 -3.42
N TRP A 6 22.82 10.05 -3.15
CA TRP A 6 21.64 9.57 -2.45
C TRP A 6 21.59 10.09 -1.01
N THR A 7 22.68 9.98 -0.24
CA THR A 7 22.78 10.50 1.13
C THR A 7 22.54 12.02 1.16
N ARG A 8 23.09 12.77 0.20
CA ARG A 8 22.82 14.22 0.09
C ARG A 8 21.32 14.48 -0.11
N LYS A 9 20.67 13.78 -1.04
CA LYS A 9 19.23 13.92 -1.28
C LYS A 9 18.41 13.59 -0.02
N MET A 10 18.77 12.54 0.71
CA MET A 10 18.10 12.16 1.96
C MET A 10 18.25 13.24 3.05
N ILE A 11 19.42 13.88 3.15
CA ILE A 11 19.63 15.00 4.09
C ILE A 11 18.78 16.21 3.70
N GLU A 12 18.72 16.55 2.40
CA GLU A 12 17.89 17.64 1.90
C GLU A 12 16.40 17.42 2.21
N ILE A 13 15.89 16.20 2.01
CA ILE A 13 14.52 15.84 2.39
C ILE A 13 14.32 16.01 3.89
N ARG A 14 15.23 15.50 4.71
CA ARG A 14 15.16 15.64 6.17
C ARG A 14 15.14 17.12 6.60
N GLN A 15 15.90 17.99 5.94
CA GLN A 15 15.93 19.42 6.26
C GLN A 15 14.62 20.14 5.92
N ARG A 16 13.85 19.64 4.95
CA ARG A 16 12.53 20.20 4.57
C ARG A 16 11.43 19.87 5.57
N HIS A 17 11.61 18.82 6.37
CA HIS A 17 10.61 18.34 7.33
C HIS A 17 11.18 18.43 8.76
N PRO A 18 10.97 19.56 9.47
CA PRO A 18 11.44 19.76 10.84
C PRO A 18 11.01 18.67 11.83
N VAL A 19 9.91 17.97 11.52
CA VAL A 19 9.35 16.82 12.26
C VAL A 19 10.34 15.68 12.52
N PHE A 20 11.35 15.50 11.66
CA PHE A 20 12.43 14.54 11.88
C PHE A 20 13.41 14.95 12.99
N GLY A 21 13.47 16.24 13.35
CA GLY A 21 14.37 16.77 14.37
C GLY A 21 13.72 16.90 15.73
N VAL A 22 12.52 17.48 15.79
CA VAL A 22 11.86 17.86 17.05
C VAL A 22 10.54 17.14 17.32
N GLY A 23 9.99 16.43 16.32
CA GLY A 23 8.71 15.75 16.49
C GLY A 23 8.71 14.70 17.59
N SER A 24 7.54 14.45 18.17
CA SER A 24 7.30 13.31 19.05
C SER A 24 7.42 12.00 18.26
N TYR A 25 7.76 10.90 18.95
CA TYR A 25 7.79 9.57 18.34
C TYR A 25 6.58 8.78 18.84
N VAL A 26 5.74 8.31 17.91
CA VAL A 26 4.60 7.45 18.22
C VAL A 26 4.70 6.18 17.39
N GLU A 27 4.95 5.05 18.05
CA GLU A 27 4.98 3.74 17.39
C GLU A 27 3.58 3.34 16.92
N LEU A 28 3.49 2.76 15.73
CA LEU A 28 2.24 2.26 15.17
C LEU A 28 2.18 0.74 15.29
N SER A 29 0.96 0.22 15.48
CA SER A 29 0.73 -1.22 15.45
C SER A 29 0.78 -1.72 14.00
N ALA A 30 1.81 -2.49 13.69
CA ALA A 30 1.97 -3.18 12.41
C ALA A 30 1.61 -4.65 12.56
N SER A 31 0.90 -5.22 11.59
CA SER A 31 0.59 -6.66 11.59
C SER A 31 1.83 -7.55 11.38
N ASN A 32 2.89 -7.00 10.80
CA ASN A 32 4.13 -7.71 10.49
C ASN A 32 5.31 -7.20 11.33
N PRO A 33 5.91 -8.04 12.22
CA PRO A 33 7.02 -7.61 13.07
C PRO A 33 8.32 -7.34 12.30
N SER A 34 8.41 -7.75 11.03
CA SER A 34 9.55 -7.41 10.16
C SER A 34 9.47 -5.98 9.63
N VAL A 35 8.34 -5.32 9.78
CA VAL A 35 8.12 -3.94 9.34
C VAL A 35 7.98 -3.04 10.56
N LEU A 36 8.89 -2.08 10.68
CA LEU A 36 8.84 -1.04 11.68
C LEU A 36 8.03 0.12 11.12
N ALA A 37 6.96 0.50 11.80
CA ALA A 37 6.13 1.65 11.46
C ALA A 37 5.98 2.58 12.65
N PHE A 38 6.20 3.87 12.43
CA PHE A 38 6.02 4.90 13.44
C PHE A 38 5.68 6.23 12.79
N THR A 39 5.09 7.11 13.57
CA THR A 39 4.77 8.48 13.20
C THR A 39 5.63 9.45 13.97
N ARG A 40 5.97 10.54 13.30
CA ARG A 40 6.65 11.69 13.86
C ARG A 40 5.71 12.86 13.74
N GLU A 41 5.45 13.56 14.83
CA GLU A 41 4.44 14.62 14.86
C GLU A 41 4.95 15.86 15.55
N ILE A 42 4.64 17.01 14.98
CA ILE A 42 4.85 18.32 15.55
C ILE A 42 3.48 19.00 15.64
N THR A 43 3.20 19.59 16.80
CA THR A 43 2.02 20.43 17.02
C THR A 43 2.24 21.83 16.42
N GLU A 44 1.17 22.55 16.10
CA GLU A 44 1.23 23.91 15.53
C GLU A 44 2.08 24.87 16.39
N GLU A 45 2.01 24.75 17.71
CA GLU A 45 2.75 25.59 18.67
C GLU A 45 4.27 25.36 18.61
N GLU A 46 4.67 24.13 18.28
CA GLU A 46 6.08 23.71 18.20
C GLU A 46 6.64 23.84 16.78
N SER A 47 5.77 24.04 15.80
CA SER A 47 6.13 24.16 14.40
C SER A 47 6.76 25.52 14.12
N PRO A 48 7.96 25.57 13.52
CA PRO A 48 8.55 26.82 13.04
C PRO A 48 7.69 27.53 11.98
N TRP A 49 6.76 26.80 11.36
CA TRP A 49 5.91 27.23 10.26
C TRP A 49 4.45 27.43 10.67
N GLY A 50 4.09 27.16 11.94
CA GLY A 50 2.73 27.35 12.46
C GLY A 50 1.69 26.34 11.95
N GLU A 51 2.13 25.23 11.35
CA GLU A 51 1.28 24.16 10.84
C GLU A 51 1.58 22.84 11.56
N MET A 52 0.55 22.02 11.75
CA MET A 52 0.71 20.63 12.21
C MET A 52 1.36 19.82 11.10
N ASP A 53 2.53 19.24 11.38
CA ASP A 53 3.25 18.37 10.44
C ASP A 53 3.38 16.97 11.03
N ALA A 54 2.88 15.99 10.30
CA ALA A 54 2.93 14.58 10.68
C ALA A 54 3.58 13.76 9.57
N VAL A 55 4.60 12.99 9.91
CA VAL A 55 5.29 12.11 8.96
C VAL A 55 5.22 10.67 9.43
N LEU A 56 4.67 9.82 8.57
CA LEU A 56 4.61 8.38 8.71
C LEU A 56 5.87 7.75 8.11
N CYS A 57 6.63 7.06 8.95
CA CYS A 57 7.85 6.34 8.59
C CYS A 57 7.60 4.84 8.63
N ILE A 58 7.87 4.15 7.53
CA ILE A 58 7.66 2.70 7.41
C ILE A 58 8.92 2.09 6.84
N SER A 59 9.50 1.11 7.53
CA SER A 59 10.78 0.50 7.18
C SER A 59 10.71 -1.01 7.26
N ASN A 60 11.03 -1.69 6.16
CA ASN A 60 11.14 -3.14 6.12
C ASN A 60 12.55 -3.56 6.59
N LEU A 61 12.62 -4.28 7.69
CA LEU A 61 13.86 -4.81 8.25
C LEU A 61 14.27 -6.14 7.60
N SER A 62 13.35 -6.78 6.86
CA SER A 62 13.62 -8.00 6.10
C SER A 62 14.29 -7.70 4.76
N ARG A 63 15.13 -8.62 4.31
CA ARG A 63 15.72 -8.61 2.96
C ARG A 63 14.73 -9.02 1.86
N PHE A 64 13.57 -9.54 2.23
CA PHE A 64 12.53 -9.98 1.30
C PHE A 64 11.37 -8.97 1.26
N PRO A 65 10.60 -8.91 0.16
CA PRO A 65 9.36 -8.14 0.14
C PRO A 65 8.42 -8.58 1.26
N GLN A 66 7.79 -7.62 1.93
CA GLN A 66 6.87 -7.88 3.04
C GLN A 66 5.58 -7.07 2.86
N PRO A 67 4.40 -7.71 2.99
CA PRO A 67 3.16 -6.99 3.21
C PRO A 67 3.07 -6.54 4.67
N VAL A 68 2.43 -5.40 4.89
CA VAL A 68 2.08 -4.89 6.21
C VAL A 68 0.70 -4.25 6.16
N GLU A 69 -0.08 -4.46 7.21
CA GLU A 69 -1.30 -3.71 7.48
C GLU A 69 -1.01 -2.78 8.64
N LEU A 70 -1.34 -1.50 8.46
CA LEU A 70 -1.11 -0.46 9.46
C LEU A 70 -2.44 0.08 9.97
N ASP A 71 -2.56 0.17 11.29
CA ASP A 71 -3.68 0.85 11.92
C ASP A 71 -3.42 2.37 11.91
N LEU A 72 -4.04 3.05 10.93
CA LEU A 72 -3.92 4.49 10.73
C LEU A 72 -5.22 5.25 11.05
N ARG A 73 -6.18 4.64 11.75
CA ARG A 73 -7.49 5.24 12.04
C ARG A 73 -7.43 6.62 12.70
N ARG A 74 -6.33 6.91 13.42
CA ARG A 74 -6.10 8.22 14.04
C ARG A 74 -5.87 9.36 13.04
N PHE A 75 -5.58 9.01 11.79
CA PHE A 75 -5.37 9.93 10.67
C PHE A 75 -6.42 9.71 9.57
N GLU A 76 -7.62 9.26 9.93
CA GLU A 76 -8.71 9.11 8.97
C GLU A 76 -8.98 10.44 8.24
N GLY A 77 -9.16 10.37 6.93
CA GLY A 77 -9.29 11.52 6.03
C GLY A 77 -7.96 12.13 5.58
N TYR A 78 -6.83 11.83 6.24
CA TYR A 78 -5.53 12.34 5.81
C TYR A 78 -5.05 11.62 4.54
N SER A 79 -4.35 12.37 3.69
CA SER A 79 -3.73 11.83 2.48
C SER A 79 -2.22 11.70 2.67
N PRO A 80 -1.65 10.47 2.61
CA PRO A 80 -0.21 10.28 2.67
C PRO A 80 0.44 10.70 1.35
N VAL A 81 1.46 11.55 1.41
CA VAL A 81 2.26 11.99 0.26
C VAL A 81 3.71 11.56 0.45
N GLU A 82 4.25 10.81 -0.51
CA GLU A 82 5.60 10.26 -0.42
C GLU A 82 6.66 11.38 -0.53
N CYS A 83 7.55 11.49 0.45
CA CYS A 83 8.47 12.64 0.57
C CYS A 83 9.57 12.69 -0.51
N MET A 84 9.96 11.57 -1.14
CA MET A 84 11.03 11.55 -2.15
C MET A 84 10.57 11.94 -3.55
N GLY A 85 9.34 11.61 -3.90
CA GLY A 85 8.74 11.72 -5.23
C GLY A 85 7.47 12.57 -5.28
N GLY A 86 6.91 12.95 -4.14
CA GLY A 86 5.71 13.79 -4.04
C GLY A 86 4.43 13.08 -4.51
N VAL A 87 4.43 11.76 -4.56
CA VAL A 87 3.27 10.99 -5.02
C VAL A 87 2.26 10.88 -3.89
N GLN A 88 1.04 11.34 -4.14
CA GLN A 88 -0.08 11.18 -3.22
C GLN A 88 -0.66 9.77 -3.29
N PHE A 89 -0.82 9.17 -2.13
CA PHE A 89 -1.43 7.87 -1.94
C PHE A 89 -2.92 8.03 -1.56
N PRO A 90 -3.72 6.96 -1.67
CA PRO A 90 -5.12 6.98 -1.24
C PRO A 90 -5.29 7.51 0.18
N ALA A 91 -6.37 8.29 0.39
CA ALA A 91 -6.72 8.80 1.71
C ALA A 91 -6.93 7.65 2.70
N ILE A 92 -6.54 7.88 3.94
CA ILE A 92 -6.67 6.93 5.04
C ILE A 92 -8.15 6.84 5.42
N GLY A 93 -8.70 5.62 5.42
CA GLY A 93 -10.06 5.35 5.88
C GLY A 93 -10.08 4.62 7.22
N GLU A 94 -11.20 3.97 7.51
CA GLU A 94 -11.39 3.16 8.73
C GLU A 94 -10.70 1.79 8.68
N LEU A 95 -10.41 1.28 7.48
CA LEU A 95 -9.80 -0.04 7.28
C LEU A 95 -8.27 0.00 7.45
N PRO A 96 -7.64 -1.12 7.85
CA PRO A 96 -6.19 -1.22 7.90
C PRO A 96 -5.55 -0.84 6.58
N TYR A 97 -4.55 0.04 6.63
CA TYR A 97 -3.89 0.55 5.45
C TYR A 97 -2.85 -0.47 4.98
N LEU A 98 -3.17 -1.20 3.90
CA LEU A 98 -2.30 -2.23 3.35
C LEU A 98 -1.17 -1.60 2.52
N MET A 99 0.05 -2.06 2.75
CA MET A 99 1.19 -1.65 1.96
C MET A 99 2.18 -2.82 1.77
N THR A 100 2.89 -2.79 0.64
CA THR A 100 3.95 -3.76 0.34
C THR A 100 5.28 -3.05 0.19
N LEU A 101 6.29 -3.46 0.95
CA LEU A 101 7.63 -2.89 0.87
C LEU A 101 8.59 -3.89 0.22
N PRO A 102 9.52 -3.43 -0.64
CA PRO A 102 10.61 -4.29 -1.11
C PRO A 102 11.57 -4.61 0.05
N GLY A 103 12.46 -5.58 -0.15
CA GLY A 103 13.49 -5.92 0.84
C GLY A 103 14.36 -4.71 1.20
N HIS A 104 14.53 -4.43 2.48
CA HIS A 104 15.18 -3.23 3.02
C HIS A 104 14.60 -1.90 2.49
N GLY A 105 13.39 -1.93 1.95
CA GLY A 105 12.67 -0.75 1.50
C GLY A 105 12.17 0.07 2.68
N PHE A 106 12.06 1.37 2.47
CA PHE A 106 11.44 2.28 3.42
C PHE A 106 10.64 3.35 2.67
N PHE A 107 9.63 3.89 3.33
CA PHE A 107 8.84 5.01 2.86
C PHE A 107 8.70 6.06 3.96
N TRP A 108 8.77 7.33 3.55
CA TRP A 108 8.40 8.48 4.37
C TRP A 108 7.21 9.16 3.70
N PHE A 109 6.11 9.25 4.43
CA PHE A 109 4.90 9.92 3.96
C PHE A 109 4.63 11.13 4.84
N GLN A 110 4.48 12.30 4.22
CA GLN A 110 3.84 13.42 4.88
C GLN A 110 2.33 13.19 4.88
N LEU A 111 1.71 13.29 6.05
CA LEU A 111 0.26 13.17 6.20
C LEU A 111 -0.34 14.56 6.04
N LEU A 112 -0.98 14.80 4.91
CA LEU A 112 -1.70 16.04 4.69
C LEU A 112 -3.09 15.94 5.34
N PRO A 113 -3.53 16.97 6.09
CA PRO A 113 -4.87 17.01 6.64
C PRO A 113 -5.91 16.93 5.51
N PRO A 114 -7.12 16.43 5.80
CA PRO A 114 -8.20 16.46 4.84
C PRO A 114 -8.45 17.91 4.42
N ASP A 115 -8.30 18.20 3.14
CA ASP A 115 -8.74 19.47 2.57
C ASP A 115 -10.27 19.44 2.54
N ASP A 116 -10.94 20.53 2.95
CA ASP A 116 -12.41 20.63 3.01
C ASP A 116 -13.09 20.52 1.60
N GLY A 117 -12.33 20.25 0.54
CA GLY A 117 -12.70 20.45 -0.86
C GLY A 117 -12.54 19.28 -1.84
N ASP A 118 -11.90 18.16 -1.49
CA ASP A 118 -11.72 17.05 -2.44
C ASP A 118 -12.57 15.82 -2.07
N PRO A 119 -13.62 15.49 -2.86
CA PRO A 119 -14.42 14.32 -2.61
C PRO A 119 -13.60 13.06 -2.92
N VAL A 120 -13.41 12.24 -1.89
CA VAL A 120 -13.24 10.78 -1.91
C VAL A 120 -12.71 10.25 -3.25
N ALA A 121 -11.40 10.02 -3.32
CA ALA A 121 -10.84 9.13 -4.33
C ALA A 121 -11.65 7.83 -4.28
N GLY A 122 -12.48 7.63 -5.31
CA GLY A 122 -13.37 6.48 -5.43
C GLY A 122 -12.58 5.16 -5.32
N PRO A 123 -13.27 4.04 -5.06
CA PRO A 123 -12.61 2.76 -4.86
C PRO A 123 -11.62 2.49 -6.00
N LEU A 124 -10.40 2.07 -5.64
CA LEU A 124 -9.51 1.39 -6.57
C LEU A 124 -10.37 0.40 -7.37
N PRO A 125 -10.32 0.42 -8.72
CA PRO A 125 -11.11 -0.53 -9.49
C PRO A 125 -10.78 -1.91 -8.95
N ASP A 126 -11.83 -2.63 -8.53
CA ASP A 126 -11.73 -4.00 -8.07
C ASP A 126 -10.72 -4.72 -8.95
N ALA A 127 -9.71 -5.32 -8.32
CA ALA A 127 -8.86 -6.30 -8.97
C ALA A 127 -9.77 -7.47 -9.37
N ALA A 128 -10.49 -7.27 -10.47
CA ALA A 128 -11.41 -8.22 -11.05
C ALA A 128 -10.57 -9.42 -11.45
N ALA A 129 -10.71 -10.45 -10.64
CA ALA A 129 -10.47 -11.85 -10.91
C ALA A 129 -10.23 -12.11 -12.40
N GLY A 130 -8.97 -12.35 -12.76
CA GLY A 130 -8.62 -13.01 -14.00
C GLY A 130 -9.27 -14.39 -14.00
N THR A 131 -10.48 -14.46 -14.55
CA THR A 131 -11.13 -15.72 -14.88
C THR A 131 -10.36 -16.31 -16.06
N PRO A 132 -9.79 -17.53 -15.96
CA PRO A 132 -9.19 -18.16 -17.13
C PRO A 132 -10.30 -18.40 -18.17
N PRO A 133 -10.07 -18.11 -19.47
CA PRO A 133 -11.09 -18.34 -20.47
C PRO A 133 -11.37 -19.84 -20.57
N GLY A 134 -12.55 -20.23 -20.08
CA GLY A 134 -13.13 -21.55 -20.23
C GLY A 134 -13.41 -21.88 -21.68
N THR A 135 -13.12 -23.12 -22.01
CA THR A 135 -13.27 -23.81 -23.28
C THR A 135 -14.68 -23.62 -23.87
N ALA A 136 -14.81 -22.89 -24.96
CA ALA A 136 -16.04 -22.85 -25.74
C ALA A 136 -16.17 -24.17 -26.53
N ALA A 137 -17.03 -25.07 -26.04
CA ALA A 137 -17.48 -26.24 -26.77
C ALA A 137 -18.35 -25.81 -27.95
N GLY A 138 -17.76 -25.77 -29.15
CA GLY A 138 -18.48 -25.67 -30.41
C GLY A 138 -19.09 -27.01 -30.80
N THR A 139 -20.42 -27.08 -30.82
CA THR A 139 -21.20 -28.20 -31.34
C THR A 139 -20.98 -28.37 -32.84
N ILE A 140 -20.44 -29.52 -33.26
CA ILE A 140 -20.47 -29.99 -34.66
C ILE A 140 -21.75 -30.82 -34.84
N PRO A 141 -22.63 -30.54 -35.81
CA PRO A 141 -23.76 -31.41 -36.13
C PRO A 141 -23.33 -32.48 -37.14
N GLY A 142 -23.65 -33.74 -36.83
CA GLY A 142 -23.75 -34.82 -37.82
C GLY A 142 -22.67 -35.89 -37.72
N ALA A 143 -22.98 -36.98 -37.00
CA ALA A 143 -22.50 -38.31 -37.36
C ALA A 143 -23.43 -39.37 -36.74
N VAL A 144 -23.96 -40.19 -37.63
CA VAL A 144 -24.89 -41.30 -37.47
C VAL A 144 -24.51 -42.30 -36.36
N ALA A 145 -25.51 -42.76 -35.60
CA ALA A 145 -25.37 -43.83 -34.62
C ALA A 145 -25.31 -45.20 -35.31
N GLY A 146 -24.14 -45.84 -35.28
CA GLY A 146 -23.95 -47.26 -35.61
C GLY A 146 -23.97 -48.10 -34.33
N THR A 147 -24.90 -49.03 -34.25
CA THR A 147 -25.16 -49.95 -33.14
C THR A 147 -23.98 -50.91 -32.88
N ALA A 148 -23.59 -51.05 -31.61
CA ALA A 148 -22.60 -52.01 -31.13
C ALA A 148 -23.16 -53.44 -31.01
N PRO A 149 -22.34 -54.51 -31.17
CA PRO A 149 -22.69 -55.84 -30.69
C PRO A 149 -22.24 -56.02 -29.23
N GLY A 150 -23.17 -56.51 -28.40
CA GLY A 150 -22.93 -56.87 -27.01
C GLY A 150 -22.27 -58.24 -26.86
N SER A 151 -21.23 -58.30 -26.03
CA SER A 151 -20.65 -59.54 -25.51
C SER A 151 -20.65 -59.49 -23.98
N GLY A 152 -21.26 -60.47 -23.32
CA GLY A 152 -21.03 -60.70 -21.89
C GLY A 152 -22.25 -61.24 -21.12
N LYS A 153 -22.35 -62.56 -21.06
CA LYS A 153 -23.34 -63.39 -20.34
C LYS A 153 -23.41 -63.13 -18.83
N ALA A 154 -24.57 -63.41 -18.24
CA ALA A 154 -24.67 -64.21 -17.01
C ALA A 154 -26.02 -64.94 -16.94
N VAL A 155 -25.92 -66.28 -16.88
CA VAL A 155 -26.86 -67.31 -16.38
C VAL A 155 -28.30 -67.31 -16.87
#